data_AF-A0A963JJF6-F1
#
_entry.id   AF-A0A963JJF6-F1
#
_cell.length_a   1.000
_cell.length_b   1.000
_cell.length_c   1.000
_cell.angle_alpha   90.00
_cell.angle_beta   90.00
_cell.angle_gamma   90.00
#
_symmetry.space_group_name_H-M   'P 1'
#
loop_
_entity.id
_entity.type
_entity.pdbx_description
1 polymer ?
#
loop_
_entity_poly.entity_id
_entity_poly.type
_entity_poly.pdbx_seq_one_letter_code
_entity_poly.pdbx_strand_id
1 'polypeptide(L)'
;GGNSTALARGRLAEDGSRLTEVQVVFRQAPKIASRLHCGSRIVFDRAGNVFVGLGDRFGEMQQAQNPSNHIGKVVRVARDGSAPTDNPFAGRAGAAPEVWSLGHRNIQGAALHPGTGELWASEHGPQGGDEVNVVRRGLNYGWPIVTYGRNYGSGTRIGEEGPKPGFEPPLHHWVPTSIAPSGMAFLTSDRYPGWQGSLFVGALRGMALVRLTLDGDRISGEERLLTTLGKRIRDVRQGPDGWLYVVTEGGDGEVLRLQP
;
A
#
# COMPACT_ATOMS: atom_id res chain seq x y z
N GLY A 1 19.68 19.11 2.09
CA GLY A 1 19.25 18.11 3.10
C GLY A 1 18.07 17.31 2.56
N GLY A 2 17.96 16.03 2.89
CA GLY A 2 16.86 15.15 2.45
C GLY A 2 16.05 14.59 3.63
N ASN A 3 14.93 13.91 3.33
CA ASN A 3 14.09 13.22 4.31
C ASN A 3 13.85 11.75 3.89
N SER A 4 13.21 10.96 4.76
CA SER A 4 12.95 9.54 4.53
C SER A 4 11.76 9.08 5.37
N THR A 5 11.03 8.07 4.91
CA THR A 5 10.06 7.36 5.75
C THR A 5 10.80 6.55 6.83
N ALA A 6 10.27 6.52 8.05
CA ALA A 6 10.82 5.74 9.15
C ALA A 6 9.70 5.02 9.90
N LEU A 7 10.01 3.81 10.38
CA LEU A 7 9.15 3.06 11.29
C LEU A 7 9.73 3.18 12.69
N ALA A 8 8.90 3.58 13.65
CA ALA A 8 9.24 3.63 15.06
C ALA A 8 8.23 2.85 15.88
N ARG A 9 8.68 2.31 17.01
CA ARG A 9 7.84 1.77 18.06
C ARG A 9 7.99 2.65 19.30
N GLY A 10 6.96 2.70 20.12
CA GLY A 10 6.97 3.40 21.40
C GLY A 10 5.82 2.90 22.25
N ARG A 11 5.81 3.30 23.52
CA ARG A 11 4.76 3.01 24.47
C ARG A 11 3.86 4.23 24.60
N LEU A 12 2.55 4.06 24.46
CA LEU A 12 1.61 5.12 24.82
C LEU A 12 1.60 5.25 26.35
N ALA A 13 1.78 6.47 26.87
CA ALA A 13 1.64 6.74 28.30
C ALA A 13 0.24 6.35 28.78
N GLU A 14 0.10 5.96 30.05
CA GLU A 14 -1.19 5.50 30.61
C GLU A 14 -2.29 6.57 30.51
N ASP A 15 -1.90 7.84 30.58
CA ASP A 15 -2.79 9.00 30.40
C ASP A 15 -3.12 9.32 28.93
N GLY A 16 -2.55 8.57 27.99
CA GLY A 16 -2.74 8.76 26.55
C GLY A 16 -2.09 10.02 25.96
N SER A 17 -1.32 10.79 26.74
CA SER A 17 -0.85 12.13 26.34
C SER A 17 0.33 12.14 25.39
N ARG A 18 1.17 11.10 25.43
CA ARG A 18 2.45 11.05 24.70
C ARG A 18 2.92 9.63 24.45
N LEU A 19 3.82 9.48 23.47
CA LEU A 19 4.63 8.29 23.30
C LEU A 19 5.91 8.40 24.12
N THR A 20 6.22 7.36 24.91
CA THR A 20 7.49 7.16 25.61
C THR A 20 8.29 6.05 24.94
N GLU A 21 9.58 5.92 25.28
CA GLU A 21 10.44 4.82 24.78
C GLU A 21 10.47 4.72 23.25
N VAL A 22 10.40 5.86 22.55
CA VAL A 22 10.32 5.89 21.09
C VAL A 22 11.66 5.45 20.49
N GLN A 23 11.63 4.32 19.80
CA GLN A 23 12.78 3.74 19.11
C GLN A 23 12.46 3.62 17.62
N VAL A 24 13.31 4.20 16.77
CA VAL A 24 13.24 3.96 15.33
C VAL A 24 13.84 2.59 15.02
N VAL A 25 13.03 1.72 14.41
CA VAL A 25 13.39 0.34 14.06
C VAL A 25 13.73 0.19 12.58
N PHE A 26 13.25 1.08 11.72
CA PHE A 26 13.64 1.10 10.31
C PHE A 26 13.68 2.53 9.76
N ARG A 27 14.63 2.78 8.84
CA ARG A 27 14.71 4.03 8.08
C ARG A 27 14.93 3.72 6.60
N GLN A 28 14.07 4.27 5.75
CA GLN A 28 14.27 4.27 4.31
C GLN A 28 15.61 4.95 3.99
N ALA A 29 16.41 4.30 3.15
CA ALA A 29 17.69 4.79 2.67
C ALA A 29 17.75 4.64 1.15
N PRO A 30 18.35 5.59 0.41
CA PRO A 30 18.89 6.86 0.91
C PRO A 30 17.76 7.84 1.32
N LYS A 31 18.15 8.96 1.94
CA LYS A 31 17.27 10.11 2.13
C LYS A 31 17.15 10.88 0.82
N ILE A 32 15.93 11.29 0.47
CA ILE A 32 15.61 12.03 -0.75
C ILE A 32 14.97 13.36 -0.38
N ALA A 33 15.31 14.44 -1.07
CA ALA A 33 14.68 15.74 -0.87
C ALA A 33 13.30 15.78 -1.55
N SER A 34 12.31 15.10 -0.98
CA SER A 34 10.94 15.05 -1.52
C SER A 34 9.90 14.99 -0.41
N ARG A 35 8.74 15.62 -0.61
CA ARG A 35 7.57 15.52 0.29
C ARG A 35 6.48 14.59 -0.25
N LEU A 36 6.73 13.99 -1.42
CA LEU A 36 5.78 13.14 -2.13
C LEU A 36 6.21 11.67 -2.05
N HIS A 37 5.25 10.80 -2.27
CA HIS A 37 5.44 9.34 -2.38
C HIS A 37 6.22 8.73 -1.22
N CYS A 38 5.81 9.05 0.00
CA CYS A 38 6.41 8.49 1.20
C CYS A 38 6.01 7.03 1.45
N GLY A 39 4.90 6.58 0.87
CA GLY A 39 4.22 5.36 1.30
C GLY A 39 3.78 5.45 2.77
N SER A 40 4.39 4.61 3.61
CA SER A 40 4.25 4.53 5.08
C SER A 40 3.16 3.60 5.60
N ARG A 41 2.47 2.84 4.74
CA ARG A 41 1.52 1.83 5.22
C ARG A 41 2.27 0.68 5.86
N ILE A 42 1.82 0.24 7.04
CA ILE A 42 2.38 -0.92 7.74
C ILE A 42 1.34 -2.02 7.93
N VAL A 43 1.80 -3.26 7.88
CA VAL A 43 1.00 -4.46 8.15
C VAL A 43 1.86 -5.46 8.93
N PHE A 44 1.37 -5.96 10.05
CA PHE A 44 2.03 -7.06 10.75
C PHE A 44 1.75 -8.38 10.02
N ASP A 45 2.79 -9.16 9.74
CA ASP A 45 2.64 -10.53 9.26
C ASP A 45 2.21 -11.48 10.39
N ARG A 46 1.85 -12.72 10.05
CA ARG A 46 1.42 -13.73 11.04
C ARG A 46 2.54 -14.19 11.98
N ALA A 47 3.80 -13.93 11.64
CA ALA A 47 4.96 -14.20 12.48
C ALA A 47 5.35 -13.01 13.37
N GLY A 48 4.65 -11.87 13.24
CA GLY A 48 4.89 -10.66 14.01
C GLY A 48 5.94 -9.72 13.43
N ASN A 49 6.48 -9.98 12.23
CA ASN A 49 7.28 -9.01 11.49
C ASN A 49 6.38 -7.93 10.89
N VAL A 50 6.97 -6.84 10.40
CA VAL A 50 6.26 -5.69 9.87
C VAL A 50 6.62 -5.48 8.42
N PHE A 51 5.62 -5.58 7.54
CA PHE A 51 5.71 -5.03 6.20
C PHE A 51 5.57 -3.52 6.23
N VAL A 52 6.39 -2.80 5.45
CA VAL A 52 6.29 -1.35 5.25
C VAL A 52 6.28 -1.07 3.75
N GLY A 53 5.20 -0.45 3.27
CA GLY A 53 5.10 0.02 1.89
C GLY A 53 5.77 1.38 1.72
N LEU A 54 6.64 1.51 0.71
CA LEU A 54 7.45 2.70 0.44
C LEU A 54 7.25 3.15 -1.01
N GLY A 55 7.22 4.45 -1.24
CA GLY A 55 7.14 5.03 -2.58
C GLY A 55 8.49 5.40 -3.18
N ASP A 56 8.48 5.77 -4.45
CA ASP A 56 9.64 6.16 -5.25
C ASP A 56 10.06 7.62 -5.04
N ARG A 57 9.50 8.30 -4.03
CA ARG A 57 9.75 9.71 -3.73
C ARG A 57 9.42 10.69 -4.88
N PHE A 58 8.60 10.29 -5.85
CA PHE A 58 8.14 11.01 -7.05
C PHE A 58 9.21 11.27 -8.11
N GLY A 59 10.46 11.52 -7.72
CA GLY A 59 11.57 11.79 -8.64
C GLY A 59 12.51 10.61 -8.88
N GLU A 60 12.45 9.56 -8.06
CA GLU A 60 13.45 8.49 -8.05
C GLU A 60 12.91 7.18 -8.66
N MET A 61 12.06 7.29 -9.68
CA MET A 61 11.36 6.13 -10.26
C MET A 61 12.29 4.97 -10.61
N GLN A 62 13.47 5.24 -11.18
CA GLN A 62 14.43 4.20 -11.56
C GLN A 62 14.98 3.43 -10.33
N GLN A 63 14.99 4.04 -9.15
CA GLN A 63 15.43 3.37 -7.92
C GLN A 63 14.44 2.30 -7.45
N ALA A 64 13.19 2.32 -7.92
CA ALA A 64 12.22 1.25 -7.66
C ALA A 64 12.72 -0.13 -8.12
N GLN A 65 13.58 -0.16 -9.16
CA GLN A 65 14.20 -1.37 -9.70
C GLN A 65 15.52 -1.75 -9.01
N ASN A 66 16.12 -0.83 -8.25
CA ASN A 66 17.39 -1.06 -7.58
C ASN A 66 17.18 -1.80 -6.23
N PRO A 67 17.70 -3.03 -6.06
CA PRO A 67 17.54 -3.79 -4.81
C PRO A 67 18.47 -3.30 -3.69
N SER A 68 19.42 -2.40 -3.95
CA SER A 68 20.39 -1.92 -2.95
C SER A 68 19.85 -0.84 -2.01
N ASN A 69 18.58 -0.44 -2.18
CA ASN A 69 17.95 0.64 -1.42
C ASN A 69 16.46 0.40 -1.15
N HIS A 70 15.83 1.36 -0.47
CA HIS A 70 14.45 1.27 0.03
C HIS A 70 13.43 2.09 -0.77
N ILE A 71 13.81 2.63 -1.93
CA ILE A 71 12.96 3.51 -2.74
C ILE A 71 12.04 2.66 -3.61
N GLY A 72 10.71 2.87 -3.52
CA GLY A 72 9.74 2.10 -4.32
C GLY A 72 9.75 0.60 -4.03
N LYS A 73 9.58 0.24 -2.76
CA LYS A 73 9.69 -1.14 -2.24
C LYS A 73 8.54 -1.48 -1.29
N VAL A 74 8.27 -2.76 -1.13
CA VAL A 74 7.87 -3.28 0.19
C VAL A 74 9.11 -3.80 0.89
N VAL A 75 9.29 -3.40 2.15
CA VAL A 75 10.29 -4.00 3.05
C VAL A 75 9.58 -4.82 4.13
N ARG A 76 10.27 -5.82 4.68
CA ARG A 76 9.83 -6.64 5.81
C ARG A 76 10.91 -6.63 6.89
N VAL A 77 10.56 -6.16 8.08
CA VAL A 77 11.48 -5.99 9.21
C VAL A 77 10.92 -6.65 10.47
N ALA A 78 11.78 -7.25 11.28
CA ALA A 78 11.41 -7.73 12.60
C ALA A 78 11.11 -6.55 13.54
N ARG A 79 10.46 -6.84 14.68
CA ARG A 79 10.02 -5.79 15.63
C ARG A 79 11.17 -5.04 16.30
N ASP A 80 12.37 -5.60 16.28
CA ASP A 80 13.61 -4.99 16.75
C ASP A 80 14.34 -4.18 15.66
N GLY A 81 13.87 -4.25 14.42
CA GLY A 81 14.46 -3.57 13.26
C GLY A 81 15.39 -4.43 12.43
N SER A 82 15.69 -5.67 12.84
CA SER A 82 16.51 -6.58 12.05
C SER A 82 15.77 -7.05 10.79
N ALA A 83 16.52 -7.33 9.72
CA ALA A 83 15.97 -8.00 8.54
C ALA A 83 15.77 -9.50 8.85
N PRO A 84 14.55 -10.06 8.71
CA PRO A 84 14.36 -11.50 8.81
C PRO A 84 15.27 -12.27 7.84
N THR A 85 15.88 -13.35 8.32
CA THR A 85 16.86 -14.14 7.54
C THR A 85 16.25 -14.83 6.32
N ASP A 86 14.92 -15.03 6.34
CA ASP A 86 14.15 -15.58 5.22
C ASP A 86 13.69 -14.50 4.23
N ASN A 87 14.10 -13.24 4.38
CA ASN A 87 13.86 -12.22 3.35
C ASN A 87 14.57 -12.61 2.03
N PRO A 88 13.99 -12.27 0.87
CA PRO A 88 14.53 -12.67 -0.44
C PRO A 88 15.89 -12.05 -0.77
N PHE A 89 16.28 -10.97 -0.07
CA PHE A 89 17.53 -10.25 -0.31
C PHE A 89 18.52 -10.29 0.87
N ALA A 90 18.20 -10.95 1.99
CA ALA A 90 18.99 -10.91 3.22
C ALA A 90 20.46 -11.36 3.09
N GLY A 91 20.75 -12.28 2.15
CA GLY A 91 22.11 -12.77 1.88
C GLY A 91 22.67 -12.35 0.53
N ARG A 92 21.99 -11.47 -0.22
CA ARG A 92 22.41 -11.10 -1.58
C ARG A 92 23.38 -9.91 -1.52
N ALA A 93 24.61 -10.15 -1.95
CA ALA A 93 25.63 -9.10 -2.03
C ALA A 93 25.10 -7.90 -2.84
N GLY A 94 25.24 -6.70 -2.27
CA GLY A 94 24.78 -5.45 -2.87
C GLY A 94 23.28 -5.18 -2.81
N ALA A 95 22.48 -6.01 -2.13
CA ALA A 95 21.06 -5.75 -1.89
C ALA A 95 20.81 -5.31 -0.44
N ALA A 96 19.76 -4.51 -0.24
CA ALA A 96 19.27 -4.18 1.08
C ALA A 96 18.49 -5.39 1.66
N PRO A 97 18.88 -5.92 2.85
CA PRO A 97 18.37 -7.18 3.36
C PRO A 97 16.89 -7.11 3.78
N GLU A 98 16.36 -5.93 4.07
CA GLU A 98 14.97 -5.70 4.45
C GLU A 98 14.01 -5.78 3.25
N VAL A 99 14.50 -5.71 2.01
CA VAL A 99 13.64 -5.69 0.82
C VAL A 99 12.85 -6.99 0.72
N TRP A 100 11.54 -6.85 0.52
CA TRP A 100 10.61 -7.94 0.27
C TRP A 100 10.21 -8.03 -1.21
N SER A 101 9.91 -6.89 -1.84
CA SER A 101 9.56 -6.80 -3.26
C SER A 101 10.03 -5.48 -3.90
N LEU A 102 10.10 -5.47 -5.23
CA LEU A 102 10.64 -4.38 -6.05
C LEU A 102 9.55 -3.74 -6.93
N GLY A 103 9.85 -2.58 -7.50
CA GLY A 103 9.06 -2.01 -8.60
C GLY A 103 7.73 -1.39 -8.17
N HIS A 104 7.70 -0.69 -7.04
CA HIS A 104 6.51 0.02 -6.55
C HIS A 104 6.66 1.53 -6.78
N ARG A 105 5.56 2.20 -7.10
CA ARG A 105 5.52 3.65 -7.27
C ARG A 105 5.19 4.35 -5.98
N ASN A 106 4.02 4.08 -5.38
CA ASN A 106 3.62 4.72 -4.12
C ASN A 106 2.48 3.98 -3.43
N ILE A 107 2.82 3.01 -2.60
CA ILE A 107 1.88 2.18 -1.83
C ILE A 107 1.15 3.03 -0.78
N GLN A 108 -0.18 2.93 -0.71
CA GLN A 108 -1.01 3.69 0.23
C GLN A 108 -1.93 2.80 1.07
N GLY A 109 -2.37 1.67 0.52
CA GLY A 109 -3.13 0.64 1.23
C GLY A 109 -2.37 -0.67 1.25
N ALA A 110 -2.55 -1.42 2.34
CA ALA A 110 -2.10 -2.79 2.43
C ALA A 110 -2.88 -3.52 3.52
N ALA A 111 -3.16 -4.80 3.30
CA ALA A 111 -3.80 -5.69 4.27
C ALA A 111 -3.36 -7.13 4.01
N LEU A 112 -3.39 -7.98 5.05
CA LEU A 112 -3.25 -9.42 4.82
C LEU A 112 -4.59 -9.99 4.38
N HIS A 113 -4.56 -10.84 3.36
CA HIS A 113 -5.69 -11.67 3.02
C HIS A 113 -6.02 -12.62 4.20
N PRO A 114 -7.27 -12.66 4.71
CA PRO A 114 -7.59 -13.33 5.96
C PRO A 114 -7.39 -14.85 5.92
N GLY A 115 -7.62 -15.48 4.76
CA GLY A 115 -7.38 -16.92 4.54
C GLY A 115 -5.90 -17.26 4.33
N THR A 116 -5.32 -16.82 3.21
CA THR A 116 -3.95 -17.15 2.81
C THR A 116 -2.86 -16.48 3.65
N GLY A 117 -3.11 -15.29 4.21
CA GLY A 117 -2.09 -14.49 4.89
C GLY A 117 -1.15 -13.74 3.94
N GLU A 118 -1.44 -13.74 2.63
CA GLU A 118 -0.66 -12.96 1.65
C GLU A 118 -0.88 -11.47 1.85
N LEU A 119 0.17 -10.68 1.66
CA LEU A 119 0.09 -9.22 1.67
C LEU A 119 -0.54 -8.76 0.36
N TRP A 120 -1.65 -8.04 0.43
CA TRP A 120 -2.21 -7.29 -0.69
C TRP A 120 -1.92 -5.82 -0.48
N ALA A 121 -1.63 -5.10 -1.56
CA ALA A 121 -1.34 -3.68 -1.53
C ALA A 121 -2.07 -2.93 -2.64
N SER A 122 -2.42 -1.68 -2.35
CA SER A 122 -2.87 -0.71 -3.35
C SER A 122 -1.88 0.44 -3.46
N GLU A 123 -1.67 0.90 -4.68
CA GLU A 123 -0.71 1.97 -4.94
C GLU A 123 -1.18 2.96 -6.00
N HIS A 124 -0.63 4.18 -5.90
CA HIS A 124 -0.91 5.23 -6.87
C HIS A 124 -0.07 5.06 -8.13
N GLY A 125 -0.74 5.02 -9.28
CA GLY A 125 -0.13 5.24 -10.58
C GLY A 125 0.14 6.72 -10.86
N PRO A 126 0.77 7.03 -12.00
CA PRO A 126 0.94 8.40 -12.49
C PRO A 126 -0.41 9.00 -12.94
N GLN A 127 -0.59 9.35 -14.22
CA GLN A 127 -1.91 9.69 -14.74
C GLN A 127 -2.63 8.39 -15.13
N GLY A 128 -3.49 7.90 -14.24
CA GLY A 128 -4.02 6.53 -14.34
C GLY A 128 -2.97 5.50 -13.92
N GLY A 129 -3.34 4.22 -14.01
CA GLY A 129 -2.49 3.10 -13.63
C GLY A 129 -2.34 2.93 -12.13
N ASP A 130 -3.35 3.34 -11.34
CA ASP A 130 -3.44 2.90 -9.95
C ASP A 130 -3.68 1.39 -9.93
N GLU A 131 -3.17 0.68 -8.93
CA GLU A 131 -3.14 -0.78 -8.93
C GLU A 131 -3.58 -1.40 -7.60
N VAL A 132 -4.04 -2.67 -7.68
CA VAL A 132 -4.12 -3.62 -6.57
C VAL A 132 -3.23 -4.83 -6.91
N ASN A 133 -2.33 -5.16 -5.99
CA ASN A 133 -1.27 -6.15 -6.17
C ASN A 133 -1.30 -7.19 -5.03
N VAL A 134 -1.09 -8.48 -5.34
CA VAL A 134 -0.69 -9.48 -4.33
C VAL A 134 0.82 -9.42 -4.20
N VAL A 135 1.33 -8.89 -3.09
CA VAL A 135 2.75 -8.64 -2.87
C VAL A 135 3.46 -9.88 -2.33
N ARG A 136 4.18 -10.56 -3.22
CA ARG A 136 4.87 -11.83 -2.96
C ARG A 136 6.38 -11.66 -2.86
N ARG A 137 6.99 -12.64 -2.18
CA ARG A 137 8.41 -12.68 -1.84
C ARG A 137 9.30 -12.58 -3.09
N GLY A 138 10.11 -11.52 -3.15
CA GLY A 138 11.18 -11.35 -4.13
C GLY A 138 10.72 -10.91 -5.52
N LEU A 139 9.42 -10.71 -5.72
CA LEU A 139 8.86 -10.37 -7.02
C LEU A 139 8.96 -8.86 -7.32
N ASN A 140 8.81 -8.52 -8.60
CA ASN A 140 8.99 -7.18 -9.13
C ASN A 140 7.69 -6.70 -9.81
N TYR A 141 7.17 -5.56 -9.39
CA TYR A 141 5.86 -5.02 -9.82
C TYR A 141 5.97 -4.00 -10.94
N GLY A 142 7.13 -3.95 -11.62
CA GLY A 142 7.24 -3.30 -12.92
C GLY A 142 7.62 -1.83 -12.90
N TRP A 143 7.20 -1.04 -11.91
CA TRP A 143 7.44 0.41 -11.96
C TRP A 143 8.93 0.77 -12.01
N PRO A 144 9.40 1.64 -12.93
CA PRO A 144 8.65 2.34 -13.99
C PRO A 144 8.76 1.68 -15.37
N ILE A 145 9.42 0.52 -15.47
CA ILE A 145 9.64 -0.21 -16.72
C ILE A 145 8.31 -0.65 -17.33
N VAL A 146 7.40 -1.15 -16.50
CA VAL A 146 6.03 -1.51 -16.88
C VAL A 146 5.06 -0.68 -16.06
N THR A 147 4.11 -0.03 -16.72
CA THR A 147 3.04 0.70 -16.05
C THR A 147 1.86 0.90 -17.00
N TYR A 148 0.65 0.84 -16.45
CA TYR A 148 -0.58 1.19 -17.18
C TYR A 148 -0.83 2.71 -17.22
N GLY A 149 -0.10 3.48 -16.42
CA GLY A 149 -0.27 4.92 -16.33
C GLY A 149 0.57 5.71 -17.33
N ARG A 150 0.24 6.99 -17.49
CA ARG A 150 0.89 7.90 -18.45
C ARG A 150 1.49 9.11 -17.77
N ASN A 151 2.37 9.82 -18.48
CA ASN A 151 2.89 11.11 -18.03
C ASN A 151 1.73 12.09 -17.84
N TYR A 152 1.77 12.83 -16.73
CA TYR A 152 0.78 13.85 -16.42
C TYR A 152 0.74 14.93 -17.50
N GLY A 153 -0.48 15.31 -17.91
CA GLY A 153 -0.72 16.36 -18.89
C GLY A 153 -0.50 15.92 -20.34
N SER A 154 0.66 15.34 -20.66
CA SER A 154 0.99 14.94 -22.04
C SER A 154 0.34 13.63 -22.48
N GLY A 155 0.01 12.72 -21.54
CA GLY A 155 -0.50 11.40 -21.86
C GLY A 155 0.51 10.48 -22.57
N THR A 156 1.79 10.87 -22.65
CA THR A 156 2.82 10.03 -23.26
C THR A 156 3.13 8.83 -22.36
N ARG A 157 3.62 7.74 -22.98
CA ARG A 157 4.04 6.54 -22.25
C ARG A 157 5.23 6.86 -21.32
N ILE A 158 5.26 6.23 -20.16
CA ILE A 158 6.40 6.28 -19.22
C ILE A 158 7.28 5.05 -19.44
N GLY A 159 6.66 3.87 -19.36
CA GLY A 159 7.29 2.59 -19.67
C GLY A 159 6.48 1.81 -20.70
N GLU A 160 6.74 0.51 -20.73
CA GLU A 160 5.98 -0.44 -21.51
C GLU A 160 4.62 -0.75 -20.85
N GLU A 161 3.68 -1.29 -21.60
CA GLU A 161 2.35 -1.68 -21.11
C GLU A 161 2.15 -3.20 -21.23
N GLY A 162 1.32 -3.74 -20.33
CA GLY A 162 0.88 -5.14 -20.36
C GLY A 162 1.84 -6.14 -19.71
N PRO A 163 1.43 -7.42 -19.63
CA PRO A 163 2.24 -8.47 -19.01
C PRO A 163 3.60 -8.63 -19.69
N LYS A 164 4.65 -8.75 -18.89
CA LYS A 164 6.04 -8.81 -19.33
C LYS A 164 6.82 -9.85 -18.52
N PRO A 165 7.71 -10.64 -19.14
CA PRO A 165 8.55 -11.57 -18.39
C PRO A 165 9.35 -10.86 -17.29
N GLY A 166 9.34 -11.42 -16.09
CA GLY A 166 10.06 -10.87 -14.93
C GLY A 166 9.32 -9.77 -14.15
N PHE A 167 8.10 -9.42 -14.56
CA PHE A 167 7.25 -8.46 -13.85
C PHE A 167 5.87 -9.05 -13.56
N GLU A 168 5.41 -8.86 -12.33
CA GLU A 168 4.09 -9.30 -11.90
C GLU A 168 3.03 -8.30 -12.33
N PRO A 169 1.96 -8.75 -13.02
CA PRO A 169 0.84 -7.88 -13.35
C PRO A 169 -0.02 -7.59 -12.10
N PRO A 170 -0.67 -6.42 -12.04
CA PRO A 170 -1.65 -6.16 -11.00
C PRO A 170 -2.90 -7.01 -11.18
N LEU A 171 -3.56 -7.33 -10.06
CA LEU A 171 -4.86 -7.99 -10.08
C LEU A 171 -5.94 -7.09 -10.67
N HIS A 172 -5.80 -5.78 -10.46
CA HIS A 172 -6.70 -4.75 -10.99
C HIS A 172 -5.98 -3.43 -11.13
N HIS A 173 -6.38 -2.65 -12.11
CA HIS A 173 -5.84 -1.31 -12.33
C HIS A 173 -6.90 -0.33 -12.84
N TRP A 174 -6.72 0.96 -12.54
CA TRP A 174 -7.65 2.01 -12.97
C TRP A 174 -7.03 2.93 -14.03
N VAL A 175 -7.60 2.89 -15.23
CA VAL A 175 -7.25 3.74 -16.39
C VAL A 175 -8.53 4.23 -17.08
N PRO A 176 -8.50 5.35 -17.83
CA PRO A 176 -7.37 6.28 -18.03
C PRO A 176 -7.12 7.19 -16.82
N THR A 177 -7.96 7.10 -15.79
CA THR A 177 -7.97 8.04 -14.68
C THR A 177 -7.76 7.32 -13.35
N SER A 178 -6.83 7.84 -12.55
CA SER A 178 -6.59 7.37 -11.18
C SER A 178 -7.76 7.68 -10.24
N ILE A 179 -8.08 6.73 -9.38
CA ILE A 179 -8.94 6.92 -8.21
C ILE A 179 -8.14 7.41 -6.98
N ALA A 180 -6.80 7.33 -7.04
CA ALA A 180 -5.86 7.51 -5.96
C ALA A 180 -6.23 6.64 -4.74
N PRO A 181 -6.02 5.30 -4.83
CA PRO A 181 -6.42 4.37 -3.80
C PRO A 181 -5.64 4.61 -2.51
N SER A 182 -6.29 4.42 -1.38
CA SER A 182 -5.74 4.66 -0.05
C SER A 182 -5.80 3.40 0.80
N GLY A 183 -6.17 3.50 2.08
CA GLY A 183 -6.31 2.32 2.95
C GLY A 183 -7.23 1.25 2.37
N MET A 184 -6.99 0.01 2.79
CA MET A 184 -7.75 -1.15 2.33
C MET A 184 -8.03 -2.13 3.47
N ALA A 185 -9.11 -2.90 3.35
CA ALA A 185 -9.48 -3.93 4.32
C ALA A 185 -10.28 -5.05 3.65
N PHE A 186 -9.96 -6.30 3.99
CA PHE A 186 -10.83 -7.43 3.70
C PHE A 186 -11.97 -7.47 4.71
N LEU A 187 -13.17 -7.79 4.23
CA LEU A 187 -14.32 -7.99 5.09
C LEU A 187 -14.47 -9.49 5.44
N THR A 188 -14.44 -9.80 6.72
CA THR A 188 -14.70 -11.16 7.25
C THR A 188 -16.02 -11.25 8.02
N SER A 189 -16.61 -10.11 8.39
CA SER A 189 -17.86 -10.01 9.12
C SER A 189 -19.07 -10.46 8.28
N ASP A 190 -20.05 -11.06 8.95
CA ASP A 190 -21.36 -11.44 8.40
C ASP A 190 -22.41 -10.32 8.47
N ARG A 191 -22.06 -9.19 9.11
CA ARG A 191 -22.96 -8.01 9.26
C ARG A 191 -23.35 -7.34 7.95
N TYR A 192 -22.65 -7.63 6.86
CA TYR A 192 -22.95 -7.14 5.52
C TYR A 192 -23.31 -8.33 4.63
N PRO A 193 -24.60 -8.69 4.55
CA PRO A 193 -25.03 -9.84 3.75
C PRO A 193 -24.53 -9.74 2.29
N GLY A 194 -23.86 -10.79 1.83
CA GLY A 194 -23.31 -10.86 0.46
C GLY A 194 -22.01 -10.10 0.22
N TRP A 195 -21.41 -9.46 1.23
CA TRP A 195 -20.14 -8.73 1.09
C TRP A 195 -18.94 -9.47 1.69
N GLN A 196 -19.14 -10.52 2.48
CA GLN A 196 -18.06 -11.28 3.09
C GLN A 196 -17.06 -11.77 2.03
N GLY A 197 -15.76 -11.63 2.31
CA GLY A 197 -14.68 -11.94 1.38
C GLY A 197 -14.34 -10.80 0.41
N SER A 198 -15.15 -9.75 0.33
CA SER A 198 -14.84 -8.58 -0.51
C SER A 198 -13.65 -7.79 0.06
N LEU A 199 -12.92 -7.13 -0.84
CA LEU A 199 -11.88 -6.17 -0.51
C LEU A 199 -12.41 -4.75 -0.64
N PHE A 200 -12.25 -3.93 0.39
CA PHE A 200 -12.61 -2.52 0.39
C PHE A 200 -11.36 -1.67 0.25
N VAL A 201 -11.41 -0.65 -0.61
CA VAL A 201 -10.32 0.28 -0.88
C VAL A 201 -10.86 1.71 -0.85
N GLY A 202 -10.32 2.56 0.02
CA GLY A 202 -10.65 3.98 0.02
C GLY A 202 -10.11 4.66 -1.25
N ALA A 203 -10.84 5.64 -1.78
CA ALA A 203 -10.39 6.42 -2.93
C ALA A 203 -10.33 7.91 -2.59
N LEU A 204 -9.17 8.50 -2.81
CA LEU A 204 -8.91 9.91 -2.55
C LEU A 204 -9.45 10.78 -3.68
N ARG A 205 -8.95 10.58 -4.91
CA ARG A 205 -9.41 11.34 -6.09
C ARG A 205 -10.78 10.83 -6.55
N GLY A 206 -11.04 9.55 -6.37
CA GLY A 206 -12.33 8.94 -6.67
C GLY A 206 -13.44 9.31 -5.69
N MET A 207 -13.12 9.85 -4.50
CA MET A 207 -14.07 10.28 -3.47
C MET A 207 -15.16 9.22 -3.19
N ALA A 208 -14.73 7.98 -3.00
CA ALA A 208 -15.61 6.83 -2.84
C ALA A 208 -14.93 5.75 -1.99
N LEU A 209 -15.73 4.84 -1.45
CA LEU A 209 -15.25 3.56 -0.95
C LEU A 209 -15.48 2.52 -2.04
N VAL A 210 -14.41 1.95 -2.57
CA VAL A 210 -14.49 0.93 -3.63
C VAL A 210 -14.57 -0.45 -2.99
N ARG A 211 -15.61 -1.21 -3.32
CA ARG A 211 -15.74 -2.63 -2.98
C ARG A 211 -15.35 -3.47 -4.20
N LEU A 212 -14.42 -4.38 -4.00
CA LEU A 212 -13.97 -5.35 -5.00
C LEU A 212 -14.43 -6.73 -4.57
N THR A 213 -15.25 -7.37 -5.40
CA THR A 213 -15.66 -8.77 -5.21
C THR A 213 -14.54 -9.67 -5.71
N LEU A 214 -14.23 -10.71 -4.93
CA LEU A 214 -13.13 -11.64 -5.21
C LEU A 214 -13.65 -13.02 -5.58
N ASP A 215 -12.97 -13.68 -6.51
CA ASP A 215 -13.07 -15.10 -6.82
C ASP A 215 -11.66 -15.68 -6.84
N GLY A 216 -11.20 -16.16 -5.67
CA GLY A 216 -9.78 -16.39 -5.41
C GLY A 216 -8.97 -15.10 -5.55
N ASP A 217 -7.89 -15.14 -6.32
CA ASP A 217 -7.06 -13.97 -6.63
C ASP A 217 -7.62 -13.12 -7.79
N ARG A 218 -8.80 -13.45 -8.33
CA ARG A 218 -9.42 -12.68 -9.41
C ARG A 218 -10.42 -11.67 -8.85
N ILE A 219 -10.33 -10.42 -9.30
CA ILE A 219 -11.37 -9.42 -9.06
C ILE A 219 -12.51 -9.65 -10.05
N SER A 220 -13.68 -10.02 -9.54
CA SER A 220 -14.86 -10.39 -10.33
C SER A 220 -15.91 -9.28 -10.42
N GLY A 221 -15.79 -8.23 -9.61
CA GLY A 221 -16.67 -7.07 -9.67
C GLY A 221 -16.13 -5.87 -8.90
N GLU A 222 -16.57 -4.67 -9.29
CA GLU A 222 -16.28 -3.40 -8.62
C GLU A 222 -17.59 -2.66 -8.35
N GLU A 223 -17.74 -2.13 -7.13
CA GLU A 223 -18.83 -1.26 -6.73
C GLU A 223 -18.27 -0.02 -6.02
N ARG A 224 -18.88 1.14 -6.24
CA ARG A 224 -18.47 2.40 -5.60
C ARG A 224 -19.54 2.87 -4.64
N LEU A 225 -19.18 2.89 -3.36
CA LEU A 225 -20.01 3.30 -2.25
C LEU A 225 -19.65 4.73 -1.82
N LEU A 226 -20.56 5.38 -1.09
CA LEU A 226 -20.35 6.72 -0.51
C LEU A 226 -20.05 7.83 -1.54
N THR A 227 -20.47 7.66 -2.79
CA THR A 227 -20.20 8.60 -3.90
C THR A 227 -20.87 9.96 -3.71
N THR A 228 -21.94 10.03 -2.90
CA THR A 228 -22.65 11.27 -2.55
C THR A 228 -22.06 11.98 -1.33
N LEU A 229 -21.13 11.35 -0.60
CA LEU A 229 -20.49 11.95 0.58
C LEU A 229 -19.63 13.17 0.19
N GLY A 230 -19.12 13.22 -1.05
CA GLY A 230 -18.28 14.30 -1.53
C GLY A 230 -16.93 14.42 -0.81
N LYS A 231 -16.51 13.37 -0.08
CA LYS A 231 -15.28 13.36 0.71
C LYS A 231 -14.27 12.35 0.18
N ARG A 232 -12.99 12.68 0.35
CA ARG A 232 -11.85 11.83 0.00
C ARG A 232 -11.68 10.78 1.08
N ILE A 233 -11.68 9.49 0.73
CA ILE A 233 -11.53 8.43 1.72
C ILE A 233 -10.05 8.03 1.83
N ARG A 234 -9.51 8.14 3.04
CA ARG A 234 -8.08 7.92 3.37
C ARG A 234 -7.80 6.56 3.98
N ASP A 235 -8.70 6.04 4.82
CA ASP A 235 -8.52 4.71 5.39
C ASP A 235 -9.85 3.97 5.50
N VAL A 236 -9.77 2.64 5.50
CA VAL A 236 -10.89 1.74 5.81
C VAL A 236 -10.37 0.59 6.66
N ARG A 237 -11.13 0.22 7.69
CA ARG A 237 -10.84 -0.93 8.57
C ARG A 237 -12.13 -1.62 9.00
N GLN A 238 -12.09 -2.93 9.14
CA GLN A 238 -13.10 -3.66 9.90
C GLN A 238 -12.76 -3.55 11.40
N GLY A 239 -13.70 -3.06 12.20
CA GLY A 239 -13.60 -3.04 13.65
C GLY A 239 -13.82 -4.43 14.26
N PRO A 240 -13.48 -4.62 15.55
CA PRO A 240 -13.72 -5.87 16.27
C PRO A 240 -15.21 -6.17 16.45
N ASP A 241 -16.06 -5.13 16.36
CA ASP A 241 -17.51 -5.25 16.34
C ASP A 241 -18.08 -5.74 15.01
N GLY A 242 -17.23 -5.90 13.98
CA GLY A 242 -17.61 -6.39 12.65
C GLY A 242 -18.13 -5.30 11.69
N TRP A 243 -18.11 -4.02 12.07
CA TRP A 243 -18.46 -2.92 11.17
C TRP A 243 -17.23 -2.37 10.45
N LEU A 244 -17.41 -1.85 9.25
CA LEU A 244 -16.43 -1.06 8.53
C LEU A 244 -16.42 0.37 9.06
N TYR A 245 -15.22 0.87 9.31
CA TYR A 245 -14.94 2.25 9.67
C TYR A 245 -14.11 2.89 8.56
N VAL A 246 -14.52 4.07 8.10
CA VAL A 246 -13.80 4.85 7.10
C VAL A 246 -13.33 6.17 7.68
N VAL A 247 -12.14 6.61 7.26
CA VAL A 247 -11.57 7.91 7.62
C VAL A 247 -11.56 8.80 6.39
N THR A 248 -12.06 10.03 6.50
CA THR A 248 -12.01 11.02 5.43
C THR A 248 -10.79 11.95 5.57
N GLU A 249 -10.21 12.37 4.45
CA GLU A 249 -9.10 13.34 4.40
C GLU A 249 -9.64 14.77 4.24
N GLY A 250 -9.20 15.68 5.10
CA GLY A 250 -9.56 17.10 5.08
C GLY A 250 -9.33 17.76 6.44
N GLY A 251 -9.48 19.09 6.51
CA GLY A 251 -9.44 19.83 7.78
C GLY A 251 -10.60 19.49 8.71
N ASP A 252 -11.70 18.98 8.15
CA ASP A 252 -12.90 18.47 8.79
C ASP A 252 -13.01 16.94 8.64
N GLY A 253 -11.87 16.24 8.71
CA GLY A 253 -11.82 14.78 8.58
C GLY A 253 -12.68 14.08 9.64
N GLU A 254 -13.36 13.02 9.21
CA GLU A 254 -14.33 12.26 10.01
C GLU A 254 -13.91 10.81 10.12
N VAL A 255 -14.33 10.16 11.22
CA VAL A 255 -14.37 8.71 11.33
C VAL A 255 -15.83 8.29 11.24
N LEU A 256 -16.19 7.59 10.16
CA LEU A 256 -17.55 7.16 9.90
C LEU A 256 -17.64 5.65 10.06
N ARG A 257 -18.68 5.17 10.74
CA ARG A 257 -19.05 3.76 10.75
C ARG A 257 -20.06 3.50 9.65
N LEU A 258 -19.74 2.60 8.73
CA LEU A 258 -20.64 2.20 7.66
C LEU A 258 -21.63 1.17 8.17
N GLN A 259 -22.92 1.42 7.99
CA GLN A 259 -23.99 0.44 8.21
C GLN A 259 -24.68 0.17 6.86
N PRO A 260 -25.06 -1.09 6.57
CA PRO A 260 -25.75 -1.46 5.34
C PRO A 260 -27.15 -0.87 5.26
#